data_AF-A0A091G1T4-F1
#
_entry.id   AF-A0A091G1T4-F1
#
_cell.length_a   1.000
_cell.length_b   1.000
_cell.length_c   1.000
_cell.angle_alpha   90.00
_cell.angle_beta   90.00
_cell.angle_gamma   90.00
#
_symmetry.space_group_name_H-M   'P 1'
#
loop_
_entity.id
_entity.type
_entity.pdbx_description
1 polymer ?
#
loop_
_entity_poly.entity_id
_entity_poly.type
_entity_poly.pdbx_seq_one_letter_code
_entity_poly.pdbx_strand_id
1 'polypeptide(L)'
;MSAYNDPAFDYRQNFEIHLQPVYASFFLTTLFFSSFFPIEIAGKLSLSLYPILIAIIVVRLGHRLGHEATPWGALLFFPLAFNQQYFLGNVNYLLALPLLILILLDYEDFLGGTFGAWPMARHCLWQVALFITHPFIFNVYVSLAVVTAFIVRRRTAEFKVKVLASLSVAILLFVASWVISRVSPSSQFPAAPGIGWLVPTKTLEFFAMMFNGMQRLGTADCVALVSWGSVFIVVLGALSANWRERGNPPLLHLVFLVLTIYGFLILPFRIGAYTYINLRIAAIIYFLIALLLAQVVRFRGWWLYLFIGLLACCMAGSIVKQARISSEINEIVPVISAIPPNSRILPLVFDNDSPELDSFWFDIHLHDHDYYHVLVGGGFNPYLLRAPLHPLHYIRGQERPAPGEYQPDRFSWKDYSADYKYFLVRGTPEGVDKYLSETCNQVCVSGKWTLFERKLR
;
A
#
# COMPACT_ATOMS: atom_id res chain seq x y z
N MET A 1 -13.09 -6.32 -12.57
CA MET A 1 -14.45 -5.85 -12.21
C MET A 1 -15.12 -5.07 -13.33
N SER A 2 -14.51 -4.01 -13.85
CA SER A 2 -15.05 -3.22 -14.97
C SER A 2 -15.34 -4.06 -16.22
N ALA A 3 -14.39 -4.93 -16.61
CA ALA A 3 -14.54 -5.83 -17.75
C ALA A 3 -15.22 -7.18 -17.42
N TYR A 4 -15.81 -7.35 -16.22
CA TYR A 4 -16.35 -8.66 -15.80
C TYR A 4 -17.51 -9.15 -16.68
N ASN A 5 -18.29 -8.22 -17.23
CA ASN A 5 -19.42 -8.53 -18.09
C ASN A 5 -19.08 -8.43 -19.58
N ASP A 6 -17.84 -8.12 -19.92
CA ASP A 6 -17.41 -7.96 -21.30
C ASP A 6 -17.30 -9.35 -21.95
N PRO A 7 -18.07 -9.66 -23.01
CA PRO A 7 -18.02 -10.95 -23.67
C PRO A 7 -16.70 -11.22 -24.40
N ALA A 8 -15.86 -10.19 -24.62
CA ALA A 8 -14.52 -10.38 -25.14
C ALA A 8 -13.59 -11.10 -24.15
N PHE A 9 -13.96 -11.17 -22.88
CA PHE A 9 -13.17 -11.76 -21.79
C PHE A 9 -13.89 -12.97 -21.18
N ASP A 10 -13.14 -14.03 -20.89
CA ASP A 10 -13.67 -15.25 -20.28
C ASP A 10 -13.81 -15.20 -18.74
N TYR A 11 -13.78 -14.00 -18.13
CA TYR A 11 -13.74 -13.86 -16.67
C TYR A 11 -14.93 -14.49 -15.94
N ARG A 12 -16.15 -14.38 -16.46
CA ARG A 12 -17.34 -15.02 -15.88
C ARG A 12 -17.30 -16.54 -15.86
N GLN A 13 -16.44 -17.16 -16.68
CA GLN A 13 -16.29 -18.61 -16.73
C GLN A 13 -15.30 -19.11 -15.67
N ASN A 14 -14.34 -18.26 -15.28
CA ASN A 14 -13.23 -18.63 -14.40
C ASN A 14 -13.39 -18.07 -12.98
N PHE A 15 -14.02 -16.91 -12.83
CA PHE A 15 -14.00 -16.13 -11.59
C PHE A 15 -15.38 -15.66 -11.14
N GLU A 16 -15.51 -15.45 -9.84
CA GLU A 16 -16.62 -14.79 -9.17
C GLU A 16 -16.13 -13.56 -8.39
N ILE A 17 -16.96 -12.53 -8.29
CA ILE A 17 -16.65 -11.28 -7.59
C ILE A 17 -17.35 -11.26 -6.23
N HIS A 18 -16.57 -11.22 -5.16
CA HIS A 18 -17.03 -11.12 -3.78
C HIS A 18 -16.38 -9.90 -3.12
N LEU A 19 -16.83 -8.69 -3.49
CA LEU A 19 -16.29 -7.48 -2.88
C LEU A 19 -16.81 -7.33 -1.44
N GLN A 20 -15.94 -7.59 -0.48
CA GLN A 20 -16.22 -7.29 0.91
C GLN A 20 -16.11 -5.79 1.18
N PRO A 21 -16.80 -5.24 2.19
CA PRO A 21 -16.69 -3.82 2.54
C PRO A 21 -15.27 -3.39 2.93
N VAL A 22 -14.47 -4.30 3.48
CA VAL A 22 -13.09 -4.04 3.88
C VAL A 22 -12.13 -4.13 2.70
N TYR A 23 -11.13 -3.24 2.63
CA TYR A 23 -10.20 -3.09 1.50
C TYR A 23 -10.88 -2.69 0.18
N ALA A 24 -12.10 -2.12 0.23
CA ALA A 24 -12.87 -1.84 -0.97
C ALA A 24 -12.54 -0.50 -1.63
N SER A 25 -11.94 0.45 -0.91
CA SER A 25 -11.82 1.84 -1.39
C SER A 25 -11.11 1.96 -2.74
N PHE A 26 -9.95 1.31 -2.93
CA PHE A 26 -9.25 1.35 -4.21
C PHE A 26 -10.07 0.72 -5.34
N PHE A 27 -10.74 -0.41 -5.08
CA PHE A 27 -11.58 -1.07 -6.09
C PHE A 27 -12.79 -0.23 -6.47
N LEU A 28 -13.49 0.35 -5.50
CA LEU A 28 -14.67 1.18 -5.73
C LEU A 28 -14.34 2.49 -6.47
N THR A 29 -13.27 3.16 -6.07
CA THR A 29 -12.82 4.40 -6.74
C THR A 29 -12.33 4.12 -8.15
N THR A 30 -11.59 3.02 -8.36
CA THR A 30 -11.15 2.62 -9.69
C THR A 30 -12.32 2.19 -10.56
N LEU A 31 -13.29 1.47 -10.02
CA LEU A 31 -14.52 1.11 -10.73
C LEU A 31 -15.29 2.36 -11.18
N PHE A 32 -15.45 3.34 -10.28
CA PHE A 32 -16.07 4.62 -10.59
C PHE A 32 -15.36 5.33 -11.75
N PHE A 33 -14.03 5.53 -11.64
CA PHE A 33 -13.28 6.20 -12.71
C PHE A 33 -13.22 5.40 -14.01
N SER A 34 -13.24 4.07 -13.95
CA SER A 34 -13.25 3.20 -15.13
C SER A 34 -14.51 3.31 -15.97
N SER A 35 -15.56 3.93 -15.44
CA SER A 35 -16.77 4.26 -16.20
C SER A 35 -16.55 5.43 -17.16
N PHE A 36 -15.46 6.19 -16.98
CA PHE A 36 -15.14 7.39 -17.76
C PHE A 36 -13.79 7.32 -18.47
N PHE A 37 -12.88 6.50 -17.96
CA PHE A 37 -11.50 6.41 -18.44
C PHE A 37 -11.04 4.95 -18.61
N PRO A 38 -10.04 4.68 -19.47
CA PRO A 38 -9.33 3.41 -19.48
C PRO A 38 -8.84 3.02 -18.08
N ILE A 39 -8.77 1.71 -17.82
CA ILE A 39 -8.50 1.17 -16.49
C ILE A 39 -7.14 1.62 -15.91
N GLU A 40 -6.13 1.84 -16.76
CA GLU A 40 -4.83 2.34 -16.32
C GLU A 40 -4.93 3.79 -15.82
N ILE A 41 -5.71 4.63 -16.53
CA ILE A 41 -5.98 6.01 -16.13
C ILE A 41 -6.84 6.03 -14.87
N ALA A 42 -7.86 5.17 -14.79
CA ALA A 42 -8.72 5.05 -13.62
C ALA A 42 -7.92 4.68 -12.35
N GLY A 43 -6.99 3.72 -12.45
CA GLY A 43 -6.12 3.36 -11.32
C GLY A 43 -5.20 4.51 -10.89
N LYS A 44 -4.63 5.26 -11.85
CA LYS A 44 -3.83 6.47 -11.57
C LYS A 44 -4.65 7.59 -10.91
N LEU A 45 -5.90 7.79 -11.34
CA LEU A 45 -6.81 8.75 -10.72
C LEU A 45 -7.16 8.34 -9.28
N SER A 46 -7.42 7.06 -9.02
CA SER A 46 -7.63 6.55 -7.66
C SER A 46 -6.42 6.77 -6.76
N LEU A 47 -5.20 6.55 -7.27
CA LEU A 47 -3.97 6.85 -6.52
C LEU A 47 -3.77 8.36 -6.31
N SER A 48 -4.22 9.19 -7.25
CA SER A 48 -4.17 10.65 -7.16
C SER A 48 -5.09 11.21 -6.06
N LEU A 49 -5.99 10.41 -5.49
CA LEU A 49 -6.72 10.79 -4.27
C LEU A 49 -5.77 11.00 -3.08
N TYR A 50 -4.63 10.30 -3.04
CA TYR A 50 -3.65 10.45 -1.96
C TYR A 50 -3.12 11.90 -1.82
N PRO A 51 -2.53 12.53 -2.85
CA PRO A 51 -2.08 13.92 -2.73
C PRO A 51 -3.23 14.92 -2.47
N ILE A 52 -4.46 14.64 -2.94
CA ILE A 52 -5.63 15.45 -2.61
C ILE A 52 -5.93 15.40 -1.10
N LEU A 53 -5.91 14.20 -0.50
CA LEU A 53 -6.10 14.05 0.94
C LEU A 53 -4.97 14.72 1.74
N ILE A 54 -3.73 14.69 1.24
CA ILE A 54 -2.62 15.46 1.84
C ILE A 54 -2.89 16.96 1.78
N ALA A 55 -3.34 17.49 0.64
CA ALA A 55 -3.68 18.90 0.52
C ALA A 55 -4.77 19.30 1.54
N ILE A 56 -5.79 18.46 1.73
CA ILE A 56 -6.83 18.69 2.74
C ILE A 56 -6.23 18.72 4.16
N ILE A 57 -5.30 17.81 4.49
CA ILE A 57 -4.60 17.83 5.78
C ILE A 57 -3.82 19.14 5.95
N VAL A 58 -3.06 19.56 4.95
CA VAL A 58 -2.26 20.81 4.99
C VAL A 58 -3.16 22.02 5.23
N VAL A 59 -4.26 22.13 4.49
CA VAL A 59 -5.25 23.22 4.65
C VAL A 59 -5.86 23.20 6.06
N ARG A 60 -6.27 22.02 6.54
CA ARG A 60 -6.86 21.87 7.88
C ARG A 60 -5.87 22.24 8.99
N LEU A 61 -4.61 21.82 8.87
CA LEU A 61 -3.56 22.18 9.81
C LEU A 61 -3.28 23.69 9.77
N GLY A 62 -3.26 24.30 8.58
CA GLY A 62 -3.07 25.75 8.42
C GLY A 62 -4.17 26.55 9.13
N HIS A 63 -5.44 26.14 8.98
CA HIS A 63 -6.55 26.76 9.69
C HIS A 63 -6.42 26.64 11.22
N ARG A 64 -5.93 25.50 11.73
CA ARG A 64 -5.76 25.29 13.19
C ARG A 64 -4.61 26.09 13.79
N LEU A 65 -3.50 26.21 13.06
CA LEU A 65 -2.32 26.91 13.54
C LEU A 65 -2.45 28.43 13.40
N GLY A 66 -3.37 28.91 12.56
CA GLY A 66 -3.62 30.33 12.32
C GLY A 66 -2.79 30.91 11.17
N HIS A 67 -3.10 32.15 10.77
CA HIS A 67 -2.53 32.81 9.59
C HIS A 67 -1.01 33.03 9.68
N GLU A 68 -0.44 33.12 10.88
CA GLU A 68 0.99 33.38 11.09
C GLU A 68 1.87 32.11 10.93
N ALA A 69 1.24 30.95 10.74
CA ALA A 69 1.85 29.65 10.96
C ALA A 69 1.52 28.66 9.84
N THR A 70 2.17 28.80 8.68
CA THR A 70 2.04 27.83 7.59
C THR A 70 2.69 26.48 7.97
N PRO A 71 1.97 25.35 7.88
CA PRO A 71 2.45 24.03 8.31
C PRO A 71 3.38 23.39 7.26
N TRP A 72 4.48 24.05 6.89
CA TRP A 72 5.38 23.56 5.82
C TRP A 72 5.90 22.14 6.06
N GLY A 73 6.09 21.72 7.33
CA GLY A 73 6.47 20.34 7.66
C GLY A 73 5.46 19.29 7.19
N ALA A 74 4.20 19.65 6.95
CA ALA A 74 3.19 18.74 6.42
C ALA A 74 3.48 18.30 4.96
N LEU A 75 4.33 19.01 4.22
CA LEU A 75 4.76 18.56 2.89
C LEU A 75 5.49 17.20 2.94
N LEU A 76 6.04 16.80 4.10
CA LEU A 76 6.69 15.51 4.30
C LEU A 76 5.73 14.31 4.29
N PHE A 77 4.43 14.51 4.45
CA PHE A 77 3.47 13.41 4.42
C PHE A 77 3.57 12.60 3.14
N PHE A 78 3.78 13.26 2.00
CA PHE A 78 3.89 12.58 0.72
C PHE A 78 5.19 11.76 0.60
N PRO A 79 6.39 12.40 0.61
CA PRO A 79 7.63 11.69 0.32
C PRO A 79 7.99 10.66 1.38
N LEU A 80 7.55 10.78 2.64
CA LEU A 80 7.95 9.83 3.68
C LEU A 80 7.23 8.48 3.64
N ALA A 81 6.04 8.36 3.04
CA ALA A 81 5.32 7.08 3.04
C ALA A 81 4.91 6.59 1.66
N PHE A 82 4.74 7.51 0.69
CA PHE A 82 4.16 7.15 -0.60
C PHE A 82 4.96 6.04 -1.28
N ASN A 83 6.26 6.23 -1.48
CA ASN A 83 7.07 5.29 -2.25
C ASN A 83 7.15 3.91 -1.63
N GLN A 84 7.53 3.82 -0.35
CA GLN A 84 7.68 2.52 0.31
C GLN A 84 6.36 1.72 0.28
N GLN A 85 5.23 2.37 0.57
CA GLN A 85 3.93 1.67 0.58
C GLN A 85 3.41 1.38 -0.83
N TYR A 86 3.69 2.25 -1.79
CA TYR A 86 3.34 2.07 -3.19
C TYR A 86 4.05 0.85 -3.79
N PHE A 87 5.38 0.75 -3.62
CA PHE A 87 6.15 -0.38 -4.15
C PHE A 87 5.88 -1.70 -3.43
N LEU A 88 5.36 -1.68 -2.20
CA LEU A 88 4.84 -2.87 -1.53
C LEU A 88 3.46 -3.32 -2.04
N GLY A 89 2.86 -2.63 -3.00
CA GLY A 89 1.51 -2.92 -3.48
C GLY A 89 0.40 -2.65 -2.45
N ASN A 90 0.71 -1.98 -1.34
CA ASN A 90 -0.20 -1.74 -0.22
C ASN A 90 -1.13 -0.53 -0.49
N VAL A 91 -1.80 -0.48 -1.64
CA VAL A 91 -2.53 0.71 -2.12
C VAL A 91 -3.64 1.17 -1.18
N ASN A 92 -4.49 0.25 -0.71
CA ASN A 92 -5.53 0.58 0.26
C ASN A 92 -4.92 1.10 1.58
N TYR A 93 -3.81 0.52 2.03
CA TYR A 93 -3.12 0.99 3.24
C TYR A 93 -2.58 2.41 3.05
N LEU A 94 -1.97 2.67 1.89
CA LEU A 94 -1.48 3.99 1.50
C LEU A 94 -2.59 5.05 1.54
N LEU A 95 -3.78 4.75 0.99
CA LEU A 95 -4.94 5.65 1.05
C LEU A 95 -5.49 5.83 2.47
N ALA A 96 -5.34 4.85 3.35
CA ALA A 96 -5.81 4.93 4.73
C ALA A 96 -4.93 5.84 5.62
N LEU A 97 -3.64 6.01 5.30
CA LEU A 97 -2.72 6.87 6.08
C LEU A 97 -3.19 8.33 6.20
N PRO A 98 -3.51 9.05 5.11
CA PRO A 98 -4.02 10.41 5.24
C PRO A 98 -5.42 10.45 5.87
N LEU A 99 -6.26 9.44 5.62
CA LEU A 99 -7.55 9.32 6.30
C LEU A 99 -7.39 9.19 7.82
N LEU A 100 -6.37 8.46 8.30
CA LEU A 100 -6.03 8.35 9.73
C LEU A 100 -5.77 9.72 10.35
N ILE A 101 -4.98 10.57 9.69
CA ILE A 101 -4.71 11.92 10.21
C ILE A 101 -5.97 12.78 10.18
N LEU A 102 -6.73 12.74 9.08
CA LEU A 102 -7.98 13.51 8.98
C LEU A 102 -8.99 13.13 10.04
N ILE A 103 -9.16 11.83 10.33
CA ILE A 103 -10.08 11.37 11.38
C ILE A 103 -9.56 11.70 12.79
N LEU A 104 -8.25 11.67 13.04
CA LEU A 104 -7.68 12.04 14.34
C LEU A 104 -7.87 13.54 14.61
N LEU A 105 -7.60 14.38 13.61
CA LEU A 105 -7.91 15.80 13.69
C LEU A 105 -9.42 15.97 13.92
N ASP A 106 -10.26 15.29 13.14
CA ASP A 106 -11.72 15.35 13.33
C ASP A 106 -12.19 14.96 14.73
N TYR A 107 -11.59 13.92 15.30
CA TYR A 107 -11.89 13.46 16.65
C TYR A 107 -11.51 14.50 17.70
N GLU A 108 -10.37 15.16 17.57
CA GLU A 108 -9.97 16.27 18.46
C GLU A 108 -10.97 17.43 18.40
N ASP A 109 -11.41 17.83 17.19
CA ASP A 109 -12.42 18.89 17.03
C ASP A 109 -13.76 18.47 17.63
N PHE A 110 -14.15 17.22 17.41
CA PHE A 110 -15.40 16.66 17.93
C PHE A 110 -15.42 16.64 19.46
N LEU A 111 -14.32 16.22 20.10
CA LEU A 111 -14.19 16.23 21.55
C LEU A 111 -14.13 17.65 22.14
N GLY A 112 -13.58 18.61 21.40
CA GLY A 112 -13.42 20.01 21.83
C GLY A 112 -14.64 20.90 21.60
N GLY A 113 -15.43 20.64 20.55
CA GLY A 113 -16.57 21.46 20.13
C GLY A 113 -17.87 21.16 20.90
N THR A 114 -19.00 21.69 20.45
CA THR A 114 -20.33 21.37 21.00
C THR A 114 -20.89 20.08 20.39
N PHE A 115 -21.63 19.30 21.18
CA PHE A 115 -22.31 18.10 20.69
C PHE A 115 -23.41 18.48 19.69
N GLY A 116 -23.37 17.90 18.51
CA GLY A 116 -24.36 18.12 17.46
C GLY A 116 -24.43 16.94 16.50
N ALA A 117 -25.57 16.81 15.82
CA ALA A 117 -25.81 15.72 14.86
C ALA A 117 -24.80 15.73 13.70
N TRP A 118 -24.45 16.91 13.20
CA TRP A 118 -23.51 17.03 12.09
C TRP A 118 -22.07 16.62 12.43
N PRO A 119 -21.43 17.14 13.51
CA PRO A 119 -20.12 16.64 13.93
C PRO A 119 -20.09 15.13 14.15
N MET A 120 -21.14 14.57 14.77
CA MET A 120 -21.26 13.13 14.97
C MET A 120 -21.35 12.37 13.64
N ALA A 121 -22.24 12.78 12.73
CA ALA A 121 -22.40 12.14 11.43
C ALA A 121 -21.12 12.20 10.59
N ARG A 122 -20.46 13.36 10.54
CA ARG A 122 -19.16 13.54 9.88
C ARG A 122 -18.10 12.60 10.46
N HIS A 123 -18.06 12.48 11.78
CA HIS A 123 -17.12 11.59 12.45
C HIS A 123 -17.39 10.12 12.16
N CYS A 124 -18.67 9.70 12.17
CA CYS A 124 -19.07 8.36 11.75
C CYS A 124 -18.66 8.06 10.31
N LEU A 125 -18.83 9.02 9.39
CA LEU A 125 -18.43 8.85 7.99
C LEU A 125 -16.92 8.63 7.85
N TRP A 126 -16.09 9.33 8.64
CA TRP A 126 -14.66 9.07 8.66
C TRP A 126 -14.31 7.67 9.17
N GLN A 127 -14.99 7.20 10.23
CA GLN A 127 -14.77 5.84 10.74
C GLN A 127 -15.13 4.78 9.70
N VAL A 128 -16.29 4.94 9.04
CA VAL A 128 -16.74 4.04 7.97
C VAL A 128 -15.75 4.07 6.80
N ALA A 129 -15.36 5.26 6.35
CA ALA A 129 -14.38 5.41 5.27
C ALA A 129 -13.07 4.70 5.62
N LEU A 130 -12.50 4.96 6.80
CA LEU A 130 -11.25 4.35 7.23
C LEU A 130 -11.35 2.83 7.37
N PHE A 131 -12.47 2.33 7.89
CA PHE A 131 -12.73 0.90 8.03
C PHE A 131 -12.83 0.19 6.67
N ILE A 132 -13.57 0.79 5.73
CA ILE A 132 -13.71 0.31 4.34
C ILE A 132 -12.37 0.35 3.61
N THR A 133 -11.55 1.38 3.86
CA THR A 133 -10.23 1.50 3.23
C THR A 133 -9.26 0.47 3.80
N HIS A 134 -9.06 0.41 5.12
CA HIS A 134 -8.10 -0.53 5.70
C HIS A 134 -8.36 -0.82 7.21
N PRO A 135 -8.83 -2.03 7.57
CA PRO A 135 -9.17 -2.39 8.96
C PRO A 135 -8.04 -2.24 9.97
N PHE A 136 -6.79 -2.56 9.58
CA PHE A 136 -5.65 -2.37 10.49
C PHE A 136 -5.42 -0.90 10.85
N ILE A 137 -5.53 0.03 9.89
CA ILE A 137 -5.42 1.46 10.20
C ILE A 137 -6.61 1.92 11.05
N PHE A 138 -7.80 1.37 10.82
CA PHE A 138 -8.95 1.62 11.69
C PHE A 138 -8.69 1.16 13.13
N ASN A 139 -8.07 0.00 13.34
CA ASN A 139 -7.64 -0.44 14.68
C ASN A 139 -6.64 0.53 15.34
N VAL A 140 -5.69 1.04 14.55
CA VAL A 140 -4.74 2.06 15.03
C VAL A 140 -5.51 3.33 15.43
N TYR A 141 -6.43 3.80 14.60
CA TYR A 141 -7.29 4.93 14.93
C TYR A 141 -8.03 4.72 16.27
N VAL A 142 -8.73 3.60 16.44
CA VAL A 142 -9.48 3.30 17.67
C VAL A 142 -8.54 3.31 18.88
N SER A 143 -7.35 2.73 18.75
CA SER A 143 -6.34 2.71 19.82
C SER A 143 -5.89 4.12 20.19
N LEU A 144 -5.57 4.96 19.20
CA LEU A 144 -5.15 6.34 19.43
C LEU A 144 -6.31 7.20 19.96
N ALA A 145 -7.54 7.00 19.50
CA ALA A 145 -8.73 7.68 20.00
C ALA A 145 -9.00 7.38 21.48
N VAL A 146 -8.84 6.11 21.89
CA VAL A 146 -8.92 5.71 23.30
C VAL A 146 -7.83 6.41 24.13
N VAL A 147 -6.59 6.44 23.65
CA VAL A 147 -5.49 7.16 24.30
C VAL A 147 -5.80 8.66 24.43
N THR A 148 -6.33 9.29 23.39
CA THR A 148 -6.80 10.70 23.43
C THR A 148 -7.84 10.90 24.52
N ALA A 149 -8.85 10.03 24.58
CA ALA A 149 -9.91 10.13 25.58
C ALA A 149 -9.35 10.04 27.01
N PHE A 150 -8.35 9.19 27.24
CA PHE A 150 -7.66 9.05 28.53
C PHE A 150 -6.76 10.25 28.88
N ILE A 151 -6.03 10.82 27.92
CA ILE A 151 -5.10 11.93 28.16
C ILE A 151 -5.88 13.24 28.36
N VAL A 152 -6.86 13.53 27.50
CA VAL A 152 -7.63 14.77 27.54
C VAL A 152 -8.59 14.80 28.73
N ARG A 153 -9.05 13.63 29.18
CA ARG A 153 -9.95 13.37 30.32
C ARG A 153 -10.68 14.60 30.87
N ARG A 154 -11.78 14.98 30.21
CA ARG A 154 -12.70 15.99 30.75
C ARG A 154 -13.79 15.31 31.58
N ARG A 155 -14.15 15.91 32.72
CA ARG A 155 -15.19 15.36 33.61
C ARG A 155 -16.63 15.68 33.18
N THR A 156 -16.84 16.30 32.02
CA THR A 156 -18.19 16.66 31.55
C THR A 156 -18.95 15.44 31.03
N ALA A 157 -20.26 15.39 31.29
CA ALA A 157 -21.12 14.32 30.77
C ALA A 157 -21.10 14.29 29.24
N GLU A 158 -21.11 15.46 28.60
CA GLU A 158 -21.04 15.62 27.15
C GLU A 158 -19.78 14.97 26.54
N PHE A 159 -18.62 15.12 27.18
CA PHE A 159 -17.38 14.48 26.73
C PHE A 159 -17.49 12.95 26.76
N LYS A 160 -18.04 12.39 27.84
CA LYS A 160 -18.26 10.94 27.96
C LYS A 160 -19.21 10.42 26.88
N VAL A 161 -20.30 11.15 26.61
CA VAL A 161 -21.25 10.79 25.55
C VAL A 161 -20.57 10.76 24.18
N LYS A 162 -19.74 11.76 23.85
CA LYS A 162 -18.97 11.80 22.60
C LYS A 162 -18.03 10.61 22.44
N VAL A 163 -17.26 10.30 23.48
CA VAL A 163 -16.34 9.15 23.49
C VAL A 163 -17.12 7.85 23.29
N LEU A 164 -18.19 7.63 24.07
CA LEU A 164 -19.03 6.44 23.96
C LEU A 164 -19.66 6.33 22.58
N ALA A 165 -20.20 7.42 22.03
CA ALA A 165 -20.82 7.43 20.72
C ALA A 165 -19.82 7.05 19.61
N SER A 166 -18.61 7.61 19.66
CA SER A 166 -17.53 7.24 18.73
C SER A 166 -17.13 5.76 18.86
N LEU A 167 -16.98 5.25 20.08
CA LEU A 167 -16.58 3.85 20.30
C LEU A 167 -17.69 2.87 19.92
N SER A 168 -18.96 3.22 20.12
CA SER A 168 -20.10 2.41 19.70
C SER A 168 -20.10 2.18 18.19
N VAL A 169 -19.77 3.20 17.39
CA VAL A 169 -19.63 3.05 15.93
C VAL A 169 -18.52 2.06 15.60
N ALA A 170 -17.35 2.17 16.25
CA ALA A 170 -16.27 1.24 16.04
C ALA A 170 -16.62 -0.20 16.40
N ILE A 171 -17.29 -0.39 17.54
CA ILE A 171 -17.79 -1.71 17.97
C ILE A 171 -18.76 -2.27 16.94
N LEU A 172 -19.71 -1.47 16.43
CA LEU A 172 -20.65 -1.91 15.40
C LEU A 172 -19.94 -2.33 14.13
N LEU A 173 -18.91 -1.59 13.68
CA LEU A 173 -18.12 -1.96 12.50
C LEU A 173 -17.33 -3.26 12.72
N PHE A 174 -16.75 -3.47 13.91
CA PHE A 174 -16.08 -4.74 14.24
C PHE A 174 -17.05 -5.91 14.30
N VAL A 175 -18.22 -5.73 14.91
CA VAL A 175 -19.26 -6.76 14.96
C VAL A 175 -19.74 -7.09 13.56
N ALA A 176 -20.01 -6.09 12.71
CA ALA A 176 -20.39 -6.30 11.33
C ALA A 176 -19.30 -7.07 10.56
N SER A 177 -18.04 -6.68 10.70
CA SER A 177 -16.90 -7.38 10.10
C SER A 177 -16.80 -8.84 10.56
N TRP A 178 -17.01 -9.07 11.86
CA TRP A 178 -16.94 -10.39 12.44
C TRP A 178 -18.08 -11.27 11.91
N VAL A 179 -19.32 -10.75 11.87
CA VAL A 179 -20.46 -11.46 11.28
C VAL A 179 -20.19 -11.80 9.81
N ILE A 180 -19.72 -10.83 9.01
CA ILE A 180 -19.36 -11.06 7.59
C ILE A 180 -18.31 -12.17 7.49
N SER A 181 -17.25 -12.12 8.30
CA SER A 181 -16.19 -13.14 8.29
C SER A 181 -16.67 -14.55 8.65
N ARG A 182 -17.78 -14.67 9.40
CA ARG A 182 -18.37 -15.96 9.79
C ARG A 182 -19.29 -16.55 8.72
N VAL A 183 -19.94 -15.69 7.93
CA VAL A 183 -20.87 -16.13 6.87
C VAL A 183 -20.19 -16.27 5.51
N SER A 184 -19.08 -15.56 5.29
CA SER A 184 -18.29 -15.71 4.08
C SER A 184 -17.57 -17.06 4.11
N PRO A 185 -17.72 -17.91 3.07
CA PRO A 185 -17.01 -19.18 3.00
C PRO A 185 -15.51 -18.91 3.00
N SER A 186 -14.82 -19.24 4.10
CA SER A 186 -13.37 -19.11 4.15
C SER A 186 -12.77 -20.20 3.25
N SER A 187 -12.11 -19.82 2.17
CA SER A 187 -11.11 -20.69 1.53
C SER A 187 -10.12 -21.08 2.62
N GLN A 188 -10.15 -22.36 3.01
CA GLN A 188 -9.26 -22.90 4.03
C GLN A 188 -7.83 -22.89 3.47
N PHE A 189 -7.14 -21.76 3.57
CA PHE A 189 -5.69 -21.83 3.59
C PHE A 189 -5.29 -22.39 4.95
N PRO A 190 -4.38 -23.37 4.99
CA PRO A 190 -3.64 -23.63 6.20
C PRO A 190 -2.82 -22.37 6.47
N ALA A 191 -3.40 -21.42 7.21
CA ALA A 191 -2.66 -20.29 7.73
C ALA A 191 -1.45 -20.88 8.45
N ALA A 192 -0.24 -20.41 8.11
CA ALA A 192 0.95 -20.80 8.84
C ALA A 192 0.65 -20.59 10.34
N PRO A 193 0.56 -21.66 11.15
CA PRO A 193 0.04 -21.53 12.49
C PRO A 193 1.01 -20.67 13.31
N GLY A 194 0.45 -19.69 14.02
CA GLY A 194 1.16 -18.97 15.07
C GLY A 194 1.45 -17.51 14.79
N ILE A 195 2.22 -16.95 15.73
CA ILE A 195 2.64 -15.57 15.77
C ILE A 195 4.15 -15.56 15.52
N GLY A 196 4.62 -14.69 14.64
CA GLY A 196 6.03 -14.58 14.31
C GLY A 196 6.54 -13.15 14.39
N TRP A 197 7.74 -12.98 14.93
CA TRP A 197 8.45 -11.72 15.01
C TRP A 197 9.65 -11.74 14.06
N LEU A 198 10.00 -10.58 13.54
CA LEU A 198 11.28 -10.37 12.87
C LEU A 198 12.34 -10.03 13.91
N VAL A 199 13.59 -10.34 13.58
CA VAL A 199 14.74 -9.85 14.35
C VAL A 199 14.72 -8.32 14.31
N PRO A 200 14.96 -7.62 15.44
CA PRO A 200 14.88 -6.16 15.49
C PRO A 200 15.71 -5.44 14.43
N THR A 201 16.85 -6.00 14.04
CA THR A 201 17.71 -5.46 12.97
C THR A 201 16.99 -5.39 11.63
N LYS A 202 16.20 -6.41 11.26
CA LYS A 202 15.39 -6.42 10.03
C LYS A 202 14.25 -5.43 10.07
N THR A 203 13.62 -5.28 11.24
CA THR A 203 12.60 -4.25 11.46
C THR A 203 13.19 -2.85 11.28
N LEU A 204 14.36 -2.56 11.87
CA LEU A 204 15.04 -1.27 11.72
C LEU A 204 15.57 -1.05 10.29
N GLU A 205 16.07 -2.09 9.62
CA GLU A 205 16.48 -2.04 8.21
C GLU A 205 15.29 -1.60 7.34
N PHE A 206 14.12 -2.20 7.52
CA PHE A 206 12.88 -1.81 6.83
C PHE A 206 12.47 -0.36 7.10
N PHE A 207 12.63 0.14 8.33
CA PHE A 207 12.40 1.54 8.64
C PHE A 207 13.38 2.47 7.90
N ALA A 208 14.65 2.10 7.82
CA ALA A 208 15.68 2.91 7.17
C ALA A 208 15.52 2.95 5.64
N MET A 209 14.85 1.97 5.04
CA MET A 209 14.73 1.82 3.58
C MET A 209 14.09 3.02 2.88
N MET A 210 13.18 3.72 3.53
CA MET A 210 12.59 4.94 2.96
C MET A 210 13.65 6.02 2.66
N PHE A 211 14.76 6.03 3.40
CA PHE A 211 15.79 7.05 3.33
C PHE A 211 16.99 6.69 2.45
N ASN A 212 17.14 5.40 2.09
CA ASN A 212 18.28 4.90 1.33
C ASN A 212 17.93 4.51 -0.11
N GLY A 213 16.78 4.96 -0.60
CA GLY A 213 16.28 4.64 -1.93
C GLY A 213 15.62 3.27 -2.02
N MET A 214 15.17 2.68 -0.92
CA MET A 214 14.55 1.35 -0.84
C MET A 214 15.50 0.22 -1.27
N GLN A 215 16.78 0.41 -0.97
CA GLN A 215 17.87 -0.52 -1.22
C GLN A 215 18.39 -1.07 0.10
N ARG A 216 19.23 -2.10 0.08
CA ARG A 216 19.95 -2.51 1.29
C ARG A 216 21.00 -1.49 1.64
N LEU A 217 21.43 -1.45 2.90
CA LEU A 217 22.47 -0.51 3.35
C LEU A 217 23.79 -0.64 2.57
N GLY A 218 24.13 -1.85 2.09
CA GLY A 218 25.33 -2.09 1.27
C GLY A 218 25.22 -1.62 -0.19
N THR A 219 24.00 -1.42 -0.70
CA THR A 219 23.70 -0.99 -2.07
C THR A 219 22.88 0.30 -2.09
N ALA A 220 22.98 1.08 -1.01
CA ALA A 220 22.15 2.25 -0.80
C ALA A 220 22.31 3.27 -1.94
N ASP A 221 21.21 3.88 -2.35
CA ASP A 221 21.22 4.96 -3.31
C ASP A 221 21.82 6.22 -2.65
N CYS A 222 23.06 6.54 -3.02
CA CYS A 222 23.79 7.71 -2.52
C CYS A 222 23.00 9.02 -2.75
N VAL A 223 22.26 9.14 -3.86
CA VAL A 223 21.47 10.34 -4.15
C VAL A 223 20.32 10.44 -3.17
N ALA A 224 19.63 9.34 -2.88
CA ALA A 224 18.56 9.31 -1.88
C ALA A 224 19.10 9.63 -0.47
N LEU A 225 20.23 9.02 -0.07
CA LEU A 225 20.86 9.26 1.23
C LEU A 225 21.26 10.72 1.40
N VAL A 226 21.91 11.32 0.40
CA VAL A 226 22.33 12.73 0.44
C VAL A 226 21.12 13.65 0.46
N SER A 227 20.08 13.36 -0.33
CA SER A 227 18.87 14.19 -0.40
C SER A 227 18.13 14.17 0.94
N TRP A 228 17.88 12.99 1.52
CA TRP A 228 17.24 12.89 2.83
C TRP A 228 18.12 13.43 3.96
N GLY A 229 19.42 13.15 3.95
CA GLY A 229 20.40 13.72 4.89
C GLY A 229 20.36 15.25 4.88
N SER A 230 20.28 15.85 3.69
CA SER A 230 20.15 17.30 3.53
C SER A 230 18.82 17.82 4.08
N VAL A 231 17.70 17.11 3.83
CA VAL A 231 16.40 17.46 4.43
C VAL A 231 16.48 17.43 5.96
N PHE A 232 17.10 16.40 6.55
CA PHE A 232 17.29 16.31 8.00
C PHE A 232 18.13 17.47 8.55
N ILE A 233 19.24 17.81 7.89
CA ILE A 233 20.08 18.96 8.27
C ILE A 233 19.27 20.25 8.23
N VAL A 234 18.48 20.48 7.19
CA VAL A 234 17.63 21.68 7.07
C VAL A 234 16.54 21.73 8.14
N VAL A 235 15.91 20.61 8.47
CA VAL A 235 14.93 20.53 9.55
C VAL A 235 15.57 20.86 10.90
N LEU A 236 16.72 20.26 11.21
CA LEU A 236 17.45 20.52 12.46
C LEU A 236 17.98 21.96 12.54
N GLY A 237 18.45 22.49 11.41
CA GLY A 237 18.89 23.86 11.28
C GLY A 237 17.76 24.86 11.51
N ALA A 238 16.59 24.64 10.90
CA ALA A 238 15.40 25.44 11.12
C ALA A 238 14.90 25.38 12.57
N LEU A 239 14.91 24.19 13.19
CA LEU A 239 14.58 24.01 14.61
C LEU A 239 15.51 24.79 15.54
N SER A 240 16.81 24.78 15.23
CA SER A 240 17.84 25.45 16.03
C SER A 240 17.81 26.96 15.85
N ALA A 241 17.72 27.44 14.60
CA ALA A 241 17.70 28.85 14.27
C ALA A 241 16.45 29.57 14.81
N ASN A 242 15.29 28.88 14.80
CA ASN A 242 14.01 29.44 15.23
C ASN A 242 13.56 28.89 16.59
N TRP A 243 14.49 28.50 17.46
CA TRP A 243 14.18 27.84 18.74
C TRP A 243 13.23 28.65 19.64
N ARG A 244 13.33 29.98 19.62
CA ARG A 244 12.44 30.87 20.41
C ARG A 244 11.01 30.93 19.87
N GLU A 245 10.82 30.65 18.59
CA GLU A 245 9.54 30.74 17.88
C GLU A 245 8.90 29.37 17.62
N ARG A 246 9.53 28.30 18.12
CA ARG A 246 9.05 26.93 17.92
C ARG A 246 7.66 26.76 18.53
N GLY A 247 6.80 26.04 17.82
CA GLY A 247 5.55 25.57 18.41
C GLY A 247 5.86 24.57 19.54
N ASN A 248 5.06 24.58 20.60
CA ASN A 248 5.11 23.51 21.58
C ASN A 248 4.48 22.26 20.93
N PRO A 249 5.19 21.12 20.88
CA PRO A 249 4.59 19.88 20.38
C PRO A 249 3.41 19.52 21.28
N PRO A 250 2.21 19.23 20.73
CA PRO A 250 1.12 18.72 21.55
C PRO A 250 1.56 17.43 22.22
N LEU A 251 1.45 17.37 23.55
CA LEU A 251 1.76 16.17 24.34
C LEU A 251 1.09 14.93 23.76
N LEU A 252 -0.15 15.08 23.29
CA LEU A 252 -0.92 14.01 22.65
C LEU A 252 -0.19 13.39 21.45
N HIS A 253 0.31 14.21 20.53
CA HIS A 253 0.98 13.73 19.31
C HIS A 253 2.35 13.11 19.61
N LEU A 254 3.05 13.61 20.64
CA LEU A 254 4.26 12.96 21.14
C LEU A 254 3.96 11.58 21.73
N VAL A 255 2.90 11.45 22.53
CA VAL A 255 2.48 10.16 23.08
C VAL A 255 2.09 9.20 21.95
N PHE A 256 1.37 9.66 20.93
CA PHE A 256 1.09 8.85 19.75
C PHE A 256 2.37 8.33 19.10
N LEU A 257 3.35 9.21 18.87
CA LEU A 257 4.62 8.81 18.26
C LEU A 257 5.32 7.74 19.10
N VAL A 258 5.44 7.94 20.41
CA VAL A 258 6.10 6.99 21.33
C VAL A 258 5.39 5.63 21.33
N LEU A 259 4.05 5.62 21.46
CA LEU A 259 3.27 4.38 21.44
C LEU A 259 3.39 3.65 20.10
N THR A 260 3.43 4.41 19.00
CA THR A 260 3.56 3.85 17.65
C THR A 260 4.96 3.26 17.44
N ILE A 261 6.02 3.91 17.92
CA ILE A 261 7.39 3.35 17.93
C ILE A 261 7.45 2.07 18.76
N TYR A 262 6.83 2.06 19.94
CA TYR A 262 6.77 0.86 20.77
C TYR A 262 6.04 -0.29 20.05
N GLY A 263 4.89 0.01 19.42
CA GLY A 263 4.14 -0.94 18.61
C GLY A 263 4.96 -1.49 17.43
N PHE A 264 5.71 -0.64 16.74
CA PHE A 264 6.60 -1.05 15.63
C PHE A 264 7.66 -2.08 16.05
N LEU A 265 8.21 -1.93 17.26
CA LEU A 265 9.26 -2.81 17.77
C LEU A 265 8.73 -4.11 18.40
N ILE A 266 7.50 -4.11 18.92
CA ILE A 266 6.99 -5.21 19.76
C ILE A 266 5.86 -6.00 19.13
N LEU A 267 5.06 -5.39 18.26
CA LEU A 267 4.04 -6.16 17.56
C LEU A 267 4.69 -7.22 16.69
N PRO A 268 3.99 -8.35 16.48
CA PRO A 268 4.51 -9.39 15.61
C PRO A 268 4.57 -8.90 14.16
N PHE A 269 5.46 -9.51 13.40
CA PHE A 269 5.48 -9.37 11.94
C PHE A 269 4.30 -10.11 11.31
N ARG A 270 3.97 -11.30 11.82
CA ARG A 270 2.89 -12.14 11.29
C ARG A 270 1.98 -12.69 12.38
N ILE A 271 0.70 -12.81 12.05
CA ILE A 271 -0.32 -13.55 12.82
C ILE A 271 -1.10 -14.39 11.80
N GLY A 272 -0.86 -15.71 11.79
CA GLY A 272 -1.46 -16.58 10.78
C GLY A 272 -1.03 -16.20 9.36
N ALA A 273 -2.00 -15.97 8.48
CA ALA A 273 -1.77 -15.54 7.10
C ALA A 273 -1.49 -14.02 6.94
N TYR A 274 -1.72 -13.22 8.00
CA TYR A 274 -1.47 -11.79 7.94
C TYR A 274 -0.02 -11.50 8.27
N THR A 275 0.71 -10.93 7.31
CA THR A 275 2.13 -10.54 7.42
C THR A 275 2.28 -9.01 7.42
N TYR A 276 3.50 -8.52 7.64
CA TYR A 276 3.85 -7.09 7.67
C TYR A 276 3.12 -6.25 8.75
N ILE A 277 2.62 -6.87 9.82
CA ILE A 277 1.82 -6.16 10.84
C ILE A 277 2.63 -5.05 11.51
N ASN A 278 3.78 -5.38 12.10
CA ASN A 278 4.63 -4.38 12.71
C ASN A 278 5.27 -3.44 11.66
N LEU A 279 5.70 -3.95 10.51
CA LEU A 279 6.37 -3.16 9.49
C LEU A 279 5.48 -2.05 8.90
N ARG A 280 4.17 -2.29 8.78
CA ARG A 280 3.20 -1.25 8.38
C ARG A 280 3.26 -0.04 9.30
N ILE A 281 3.52 -0.23 10.60
CA ILE A 281 3.59 0.87 11.57
C ILE A 281 4.66 1.91 11.22
N ALA A 282 5.71 1.57 10.45
CA ALA A 282 6.71 2.52 9.98
C ALA A 282 6.08 3.75 9.30
N ALA A 283 5.10 3.53 8.40
CA ALA A 283 4.43 4.63 7.71
C ALA A 283 3.64 5.55 8.65
N ILE A 284 3.10 5.00 9.74
CA ILE A 284 2.38 5.75 10.77
C ILE A 284 3.37 6.60 11.57
N ILE A 285 4.54 6.05 11.91
CA ILE A 285 5.63 6.80 12.56
C ILE A 285 6.04 7.98 11.68
N TYR A 286 6.25 7.75 10.38
CA TYR A 286 6.60 8.83 9.45
C TYR A 286 5.55 9.94 9.40
N PHE A 287 4.27 9.56 9.36
CA PHE A 287 3.15 10.51 9.37
C PHE A 287 3.10 11.31 10.68
N LEU A 288 3.31 10.66 11.83
CA LEU A 288 3.34 11.34 13.12
C LEU A 288 4.56 12.27 13.24
N ILE A 289 5.71 11.90 12.68
CA ILE A 289 6.88 12.78 12.56
C ILE A 289 6.53 13.99 11.70
N ALA A 290 5.97 13.80 10.50
CA ALA A 290 5.55 14.91 9.63
C ALA A 290 4.53 15.83 10.32
N LEU A 291 3.56 15.27 11.04
CA LEU A 291 2.56 16.02 11.81
C LEU A 291 3.20 16.86 12.92
N LEU A 292 4.15 16.30 13.67
CA LEU A 292 4.88 17.03 14.70
C LEU A 292 5.75 18.15 14.09
N LEU A 293 6.47 17.85 13.00
CA LEU A 293 7.29 18.84 12.32
C LEU A 293 6.44 19.98 11.75
N ALA A 294 5.25 19.69 11.24
CA ALA A 294 4.31 20.69 10.75
C ALA A 294 3.85 21.70 11.83
N GLN A 295 3.86 21.30 13.09
CA GLN A 295 3.39 22.12 14.21
C GLN A 295 4.54 22.79 14.98
N VAL A 296 5.67 22.11 15.10
CA VAL A 296 6.82 22.56 15.89
C VAL A 296 7.76 23.44 15.07
N VAL A 297 8.07 23.02 13.83
CA VAL A 297 9.10 23.68 13.02
C VAL A 297 8.51 24.90 12.32
N ARG A 298 9.13 26.05 12.52
CA ARG A 298 8.85 27.26 11.74
C ARG A 298 9.91 27.42 10.67
N PHE A 299 9.55 27.13 9.41
CA PHE A 299 10.41 27.38 8.26
C PHE A 299 10.26 28.84 7.83
N ARG A 300 11.34 29.62 7.89
CA ARG A 300 11.38 31.04 7.52
C ARG A 300 12.64 31.37 6.72
N GLY A 301 12.57 32.39 5.87
CA GLY A 301 13.70 32.85 5.07
C GLY A 301 14.31 31.73 4.21
N TRP A 302 15.63 31.65 4.19
CA TRP A 302 16.37 30.69 3.38
C TRP A 302 16.10 29.22 3.75
N TRP A 303 15.81 28.91 5.01
CA TRP A 303 15.47 27.54 5.44
C TRP A 303 14.22 27.00 4.77
N LEU A 304 13.23 27.86 4.52
CA LEU A 304 12.00 27.47 3.82
C LEU A 304 12.29 27.11 2.36
N TYR A 305 13.02 27.97 1.65
CA TYR A 305 13.34 27.74 0.25
C TYR A 305 14.23 26.51 0.05
N LEU A 306 15.21 26.30 0.94
CA LEU A 306 16.00 25.06 0.93
C LEU A 306 15.16 23.83 1.20
N PHE A 307 14.27 23.90 2.19
CA PHE A 307 13.40 22.76 2.51
C PHE A 307 12.50 22.38 1.32
N ILE A 308 11.84 23.36 0.70
CA ILE A 308 11.00 23.12 -0.49
C ILE A 308 11.85 22.61 -1.65
N GLY A 309 13.01 23.23 -1.92
CA GLY A 309 13.92 22.82 -2.99
C GLY A 309 14.41 21.38 -2.82
N LEU A 310 14.82 21.01 -1.61
CA LEU A 310 15.25 19.64 -1.30
C LEU A 310 14.11 18.64 -1.40
N LEU A 311 12.90 18.99 -0.95
CA LEU A 311 11.73 18.12 -1.14
C LEU A 311 11.41 17.94 -2.63
N ALA A 312 11.50 19.00 -3.43
CA ALA A 312 11.35 18.89 -4.88
C ALA A 312 12.42 17.98 -5.49
N CYS A 313 13.67 18.04 -5.02
CA CYS A 313 14.72 17.10 -5.42
C CYS A 313 14.41 15.64 -5.03
N CYS A 314 13.97 15.39 -3.80
CA CYS A 314 13.53 14.04 -3.37
C CYS A 314 12.40 13.51 -4.25
N MET A 315 11.43 14.37 -4.57
CA MET A 315 10.30 14.05 -5.45
C MET A 315 10.75 13.78 -6.89
N ALA A 316 11.66 14.59 -7.43
CA ALA A 316 12.23 14.35 -8.76
C ALA A 316 12.99 13.02 -8.81
N GLY A 317 13.80 12.72 -7.78
CA GLY A 317 14.48 11.43 -7.66
C GLY A 317 13.51 10.26 -7.63
N SER A 318 12.41 10.40 -6.89
CA SER A 318 11.31 9.44 -6.86
C SER A 318 10.67 9.21 -8.23
N ILE A 319 10.40 10.28 -8.98
CA ILE A 319 9.81 10.21 -10.32
C ILE A 319 10.76 9.50 -11.29
N VAL A 320 12.05 9.84 -11.25
CA VAL A 320 13.07 9.19 -12.08
C VAL A 320 13.14 7.69 -11.77
N LYS A 321 13.12 7.31 -10.49
CA LYS A 321 13.09 5.90 -10.08
C LYS A 321 11.85 5.18 -10.61
N GLN A 322 10.65 5.76 -10.44
CA GLN A 322 9.41 5.18 -10.98
C GLN A 322 9.45 5.04 -12.51
N ALA A 323 10.06 6.00 -13.23
CA ALA A 323 10.21 5.93 -14.67
C ALA A 323 11.13 4.79 -15.11
N ARG A 324 12.23 4.54 -14.38
CA ARG A 324 13.13 3.40 -14.64
C ARG A 324 12.44 2.06 -14.40
N ILE A 325 11.78 1.90 -13.26
CA ILE A 325 10.99 0.71 -12.96
C ILE A 325 9.88 0.50 -14.01
N SER A 326 9.19 1.57 -14.41
CA SER A 326 8.19 1.49 -15.48
C SER A 326 8.80 1.05 -16.81
N SER A 327 10.03 1.46 -17.12
CA SER A 327 10.76 0.99 -18.29
C SER A 327 11.08 -0.50 -18.20
N GLU A 328 11.49 -0.99 -17.02
CA GLU A 328 11.74 -2.42 -16.78
C GLU A 328 10.46 -3.25 -16.95
N ILE A 329 9.33 -2.78 -16.41
CA ILE A 329 8.02 -3.45 -16.55
C ILE A 329 7.57 -3.45 -18.03
N ASN A 330 7.79 -2.35 -18.76
CA ASN A 330 7.41 -2.24 -20.17
C ASN A 330 8.11 -3.26 -21.09
N GLU A 331 9.20 -3.89 -20.64
CA GLU A 331 9.84 -4.98 -21.39
C GLU A 331 8.89 -6.16 -21.64
N ILE A 332 7.89 -6.36 -20.79
CA ILE A 332 6.92 -7.47 -20.95
C ILE A 332 5.94 -7.22 -22.11
N VAL A 333 5.69 -5.96 -22.48
CA VAL A 333 4.60 -5.57 -23.39
C VAL A 333 4.69 -6.27 -24.74
N PRO A 334 5.83 -6.29 -25.47
CA PRO A 334 5.93 -7.01 -26.73
C PRO A 334 5.63 -8.51 -26.61
N VAL A 335 5.97 -9.11 -25.46
CA VAL A 335 5.81 -10.54 -25.19
C VAL A 335 4.34 -10.88 -24.99
N ILE A 336 3.64 -10.13 -24.13
CA ILE A 336 2.20 -10.38 -23.88
C ILE A 336 1.35 -10.05 -25.11
N SER A 337 1.76 -9.06 -25.93
CA SER A 337 1.06 -8.73 -27.19
C SER A 337 1.15 -9.84 -28.24
N ALA A 338 2.10 -10.77 -28.12
CA ALA A 338 2.19 -11.95 -28.99
C ALA A 338 1.23 -13.08 -28.57
N ILE A 339 0.61 -12.98 -27.38
CA ILE A 339 -0.32 -13.98 -26.85
C ILE A 339 -1.74 -13.65 -27.33
N PRO A 340 -2.48 -14.58 -27.97
CA PRO A 340 -3.87 -14.37 -28.32
C PRO A 340 -4.74 -14.12 -27.07
N PRO A 341 -5.76 -13.24 -27.12
CA PRO A 341 -6.68 -13.02 -26.01
C PRO A 341 -7.32 -14.31 -25.47
N ASN A 342 -7.67 -14.32 -24.19
CA ASN A 342 -8.24 -15.48 -23.47
C ASN A 342 -7.38 -16.75 -23.45
N SER A 343 -6.12 -16.68 -23.86
CA SER A 343 -5.18 -17.79 -23.73
C SER A 343 -4.87 -18.07 -22.26
N ARG A 344 -4.66 -19.36 -21.95
CA ARG A 344 -4.14 -19.80 -20.64
C ARG A 344 -2.62 -19.70 -20.64
N ILE A 345 -2.11 -18.85 -19.77
CA ILE A 345 -0.69 -18.59 -19.60
C ILE A 345 -0.23 -19.15 -18.26
N LEU A 346 0.95 -19.75 -18.22
CA LEU A 346 1.65 -20.09 -16.98
C LEU A 346 2.86 -19.16 -16.83
N PRO A 347 2.78 -18.14 -15.96
CA PRO A 347 3.94 -17.32 -15.64
C PRO A 347 4.93 -18.11 -14.77
N LEU A 348 6.22 -18.04 -15.10
CA LEU A 348 7.33 -18.65 -14.38
C LEU A 348 8.40 -17.58 -14.14
N VAL A 349 8.31 -16.91 -12.99
CA VAL A 349 9.17 -15.76 -12.66
C VAL A 349 10.31 -16.23 -11.76
N PHE A 350 11.45 -16.59 -12.36
CA PHE A 350 12.65 -17.03 -11.64
C PHE A 350 13.51 -15.86 -11.14
N ASP A 351 13.41 -14.71 -11.80
CA ASP A 351 14.07 -13.46 -11.40
C ASP A 351 13.00 -12.38 -11.23
N ASN A 352 12.65 -12.07 -9.99
CA ASN A 352 11.74 -10.96 -9.68
C ASN A 352 12.49 -9.69 -9.24
N ASP A 353 13.82 -9.67 -9.35
CA ASP A 353 14.67 -8.58 -8.89
C ASP A 353 14.61 -7.38 -9.85
N SER A 354 14.65 -6.19 -9.25
CA SER A 354 14.90 -4.92 -9.94
C SER A 354 16.18 -4.30 -9.37
N PRO A 355 17.08 -3.75 -10.19
CA PRO A 355 18.23 -3.01 -9.69
C PRO A 355 17.83 -1.75 -8.90
N GLU A 356 16.60 -1.27 -9.06
CA GLU A 356 16.11 -0.05 -8.41
C GLU A 356 15.55 -0.29 -7.01
N LEU A 357 15.22 -1.54 -6.63
CA LEU A 357 14.63 -1.90 -5.33
C LEU A 357 15.33 -3.10 -4.66
N ASP A 358 15.25 -3.20 -3.34
CA ASP A 358 15.69 -4.41 -2.63
C ASP A 358 14.73 -5.58 -2.84
N SER A 359 15.23 -6.68 -3.40
CA SER A 359 14.42 -7.85 -3.71
C SER A 359 13.92 -8.64 -2.50
N PHE A 360 14.45 -8.40 -1.30
CA PHE A 360 13.91 -9.09 -0.11
C PHE A 360 12.59 -8.52 0.36
N TRP A 361 12.32 -7.23 0.11
CA TRP A 361 11.09 -6.57 0.54
C TRP A 361 10.17 -6.19 -0.62
N PHE A 362 10.70 -6.05 -1.82
CA PHE A 362 9.96 -5.55 -2.97
C PHE A 362 10.06 -6.52 -4.15
N ASP A 363 8.96 -7.21 -4.43
CA ASP A 363 8.87 -8.22 -5.49
C ASP A 363 8.21 -7.64 -6.75
N ILE A 364 8.74 -6.51 -7.27
CA ILE A 364 8.01 -5.68 -8.25
C ILE A 364 7.64 -6.42 -9.54
N HIS A 365 8.51 -7.32 -10.02
CA HIS A 365 8.32 -8.04 -11.28
C HIS A 365 7.53 -9.34 -11.14
N LEU A 366 7.21 -9.76 -9.92
CA LEU A 366 6.48 -11.01 -9.68
C LEU A 366 5.13 -11.01 -10.40
N HIS A 367 4.49 -9.85 -10.44
CA HIS A 367 3.12 -9.67 -10.95
C HIS A 367 3.05 -8.96 -12.31
N ASP A 368 4.17 -8.71 -13.01
CA ASP A 368 4.14 -8.04 -14.32
C ASP A 368 3.26 -8.79 -15.34
N HIS A 369 3.16 -10.12 -15.20
CA HIS A 369 2.31 -10.94 -16.04
C HIS A 369 0.82 -10.56 -15.96
N ASP A 370 0.38 -9.89 -14.90
CA ASP A 370 -0.99 -9.40 -14.75
C ASP A 370 -1.37 -8.34 -15.79
N TYR A 371 -0.38 -7.67 -16.39
CA TYR A 371 -0.62 -6.72 -17.49
C TYR A 371 -1.27 -7.39 -18.71
N TYR A 372 -1.06 -8.70 -18.93
CA TYR A 372 -1.75 -9.44 -19.99
C TYR A 372 -3.28 -9.39 -19.83
N HIS A 373 -3.76 -9.59 -18.60
CA HIS A 373 -5.18 -9.58 -18.27
C HIS A 373 -5.83 -8.19 -18.48
N VAL A 374 -5.02 -7.14 -18.41
CA VAL A 374 -5.48 -5.75 -18.58
C VAL A 374 -5.36 -5.27 -20.02
N LEU A 375 -4.20 -5.47 -20.66
CA LEU A 375 -3.85 -4.85 -21.94
C LEU A 375 -4.28 -5.66 -23.17
N VAL A 376 -4.27 -7.00 -23.07
CA VAL A 376 -4.55 -7.89 -24.22
C VAL A 376 -5.95 -8.46 -24.16
N GLY A 377 -6.41 -8.72 -22.93
CA GLY A 377 -7.81 -8.88 -22.66
C GLY A 377 -8.29 -10.30 -22.53
N GLY A 378 -7.79 -11.02 -21.53
CA GLY A 378 -8.47 -12.24 -21.11
C GLY A 378 -7.65 -13.14 -20.20
N GLY A 379 -8.21 -14.32 -19.95
CA GLY A 379 -7.50 -15.50 -19.53
C GLY A 379 -7.58 -15.82 -18.04
N PHE A 380 -7.17 -17.04 -17.75
CA PHE A 380 -7.03 -17.57 -16.41
C PHE A 380 -5.68 -17.12 -15.81
N ASN A 381 -5.72 -16.38 -14.70
CA ASN A 381 -4.56 -16.16 -13.84
C ASN A 381 -4.43 -17.34 -12.85
N PRO A 382 -3.31 -18.09 -12.80
CA PRO A 382 -3.10 -19.18 -11.84
C PRO A 382 -2.73 -18.75 -10.41
N TYR A 383 -2.31 -17.50 -10.21
CA TYR A 383 -1.73 -16.98 -8.97
C TYR A 383 -2.65 -15.99 -8.24
N LEU A 384 -3.96 -16.10 -8.45
CA LEU A 384 -4.91 -15.24 -7.74
C LEU A 384 -4.78 -15.44 -6.22
N LEU A 385 -4.66 -14.33 -5.49
CA LEU A 385 -4.56 -14.35 -4.03
C LEU A 385 -5.83 -14.97 -3.43
N ARG A 386 -5.67 -16.11 -2.77
CA ARG A 386 -6.78 -16.92 -2.22
C ARG A 386 -7.28 -16.43 -0.86
N ALA A 387 -7.00 -15.19 -0.49
CA ALA A 387 -7.44 -14.60 0.77
C ALA A 387 -8.95 -14.32 0.72
N PRO A 388 -9.73 -14.57 1.80
CA PRO A 388 -11.17 -14.32 1.82
C PRO A 388 -11.55 -12.85 1.57
N LEU A 389 -10.62 -11.93 1.82
CA LEU A 389 -10.81 -10.49 1.63
C LEU A 389 -10.48 -10.02 0.22
N HIS A 390 -9.84 -10.87 -0.60
CA HIS A 390 -9.56 -10.55 -1.99
C HIS A 390 -10.87 -10.60 -2.79
N PRO A 391 -11.21 -9.59 -3.60
CA PRO A 391 -12.56 -9.47 -4.12
C PRO A 391 -12.86 -10.35 -5.34
N LEU A 392 -11.86 -11.09 -5.83
CA LEU A 392 -11.98 -12.01 -6.96
C LEU A 392 -11.61 -13.41 -6.46
N HIS A 393 -12.42 -14.41 -6.78
CA HIS A 393 -12.19 -15.82 -6.44
C HIS A 393 -12.40 -16.71 -7.67
N TYR A 394 -11.80 -17.89 -7.67
CA TYR A 394 -12.11 -18.89 -8.69
C TYR A 394 -13.52 -19.47 -8.46
N ILE A 395 -14.25 -19.66 -9.55
CA ILE A 395 -15.43 -20.51 -9.51
C ILE A 395 -14.99 -21.93 -9.13
N ARG A 396 -15.78 -22.61 -8.29
CA ARG A 396 -15.46 -23.96 -7.79
C ARG A 396 -15.07 -24.91 -8.93
N GLY A 397 -13.87 -25.48 -8.84
CA GLY A 397 -13.34 -26.42 -9.84
C GLY A 397 -12.69 -25.79 -11.07
N GLN A 398 -12.66 -24.45 -11.17
CA GLN A 398 -11.97 -23.76 -12.26
C GLN A 398 -10.50 -23.49 -11.99
N GLU A 399 -10.03 -23.74 -10.76
CA GLU A 399 -8.60 -23.74 -10.46
C GLU A 399 -7.84 -24.68 -11.40
N ARG A 400 -6.60 -24.29 -11.72
CA ARG A 400 -5.67 -25.07 -12.53
C ARG A 400 -4.38 -25.27 -11.75
N PRO A 401 -3.70 -26.41 -11.94
CA PRO A 401 -2.47 -26.69 -11.23
C PRO A 401 -1.36 -25.74 -11.69
N ALA A 402 -0.71 -25.09 -10.74
CA ALA A 402 0.50 -24.29 -10.99
C ALA A 402 1.48 -24.53 -9.83
N PRO A 403 2.80 -24.34 -10.06
CA PRO A 403 3.74 -24.20 -8.94
C PRO A 403 3.34 -23.01 -8.06
N GLY A 404 3.96 -22.86 -6.88
CA GLY A 404 3.79 -21.62 -6.11
C GLY A 404 4.34 -20.43 -6.91
N GLU A 405 3.71 -19.26 -6.79
CA GLU A 405 4.15 -18.04 -7.49
C GLU A 405 5.61 -17.69 -7.18
N TYR A 406 6.03 -17.88 -5.93
CA TYR A 406 7.42 -17.73 -5.45
C TYR A 406 8.27 -18.99 -5.59
N GLN A 407 7.78 -20.03 -6.27
CA GLN A 407 8.42 -21.35 -6.37
C GLN A 407 8.42 -21.86 -7.82
N PRO A 408 8.85 -21.05 -8.81
CA PRO A 408 8.89 -21.46 -10.21
C PRO A 408 9.82 -22.65 -10.45
N ASP A 409 10.81 -22.87 -9.57
CA ASP A 409 11.73 -24.02 -9.54
C ASP A 409 11.01 -25.36 -9.36
N ARG A 410 9.80 -25.35 -8.80
CA ARG A 410 8.98 -26.56 -8.64
C ARG A 410 8.23 -26.95 -9.91
N PHE A 411 8.33 -26.17 -10.99
CA PHE A 411 7.67 -26.48 -12.24
C PHE A 411 8.15 -27.83 -12.80
N SER A 412 7.20 -28.74 -13.01
CA SER A 412 7.37 -29.95 -13.79
C SER A 412 6.41 -29.96 -14.98
N TRP A 413 6.87 -30.45 -16.13
CA TRP A 413 6.06 -30.50 -17.34
C TRP A 413 4.87 -31.42 -17.13
N LYS A 414 5.12 -32.59 -16.53
CA LYS A 414 4.11 -33.62 -16.25
C LYS A 414 2.94 -33.09 -15.42
N ASP A 415 3.22 -32.27 -14.41
CA ASP A 415 2.20 -31.90 -13.42
C ASP A 415 1.44 -30.62 -13.81
N TYR A 416 2.06 -29.72 -14.57
CA TYR A 416 1.49 -28.39 -14.83
C TYR A 416 1.20 -28.11 -16.30
N SER A 417 1.88 -28.73 -17.27
CA SER A 417 1.84 -28.24 -18.66
C SER A 417 0.50 -28.47 -19.37
N ALA A 418 -0.33 -29.39 -18.88
CA ALA A 418 -1.53 -29.86 -19.59
C ALA A 418 -2.57 -28.74 -19.77
N ASP A 419 -2.68 -27.85 -18.80
CA ASP A 419 -3.71 -26.80 -18.76
C ASP A 419 -3.32 -25.50 -19.47
N TYR A 420 -2.04 -25.32 -19.80
CA TYR A 420 -1.53 -24.07 -20.36
C TYR A 420 -1.07 -24.24 -21.80
N LYS A 421 -1.34 -23.20 -22.59
CA LYS A 421 -0.88 -23.12 -23.98
C LYS A 421 0.46 -22.39 -24.06
N TYR A 422 0.61 -21.34 -23.24
CA TYR A 422 1.80 -20.50 -23.22
C TYR A 422 2.49 -20.54 -21.86
N PHE A 423 3.82 -20.46 -21.88
CA PHE A 423 4.67 -20.34 -20.71
C PHE A 423 5.43 -19.03 -20.82
N LEU A 424 5.22 -18.15 -19.85
CA LEU A 424 5.80 -16.81 -19.82
C LEU A 424 6.91 -16.80 -18.77
N VAL A 425 8.15 -16.84 -19.22
CA VAL A 425 9.31 -17.00 -18.34
C VAL A 425 10.00 -15.66 -18.14
N ARG A 426 10.32 -15.31 -16.89
CA ARG A 426 11.21 -14.18 -16.56
C ARG A 426 12.44 -14.66 -15.84
N GLY A 427 13.60 -14.32 -16.38
CA GLY A 427 14.88 -14.84 -15.94
C GLY A 427 14.98 -16.33 -16.28
N THR A 428 16.03 -16.74 -16.97
CA THR A 428 16.20 -18.14 -17.33
C THR A 428 17.33 -18.75 -16.49
N PRO A 429 17.02 -19.55 -15.44
CA PRO A 429 18.02 -20.40 -14.83
C PRO A 429 18.61 -21.37 -15.85
N GLU A 430 19.88 -21.73 -15.66
CA GLU A 430 20.57 -22.65 -16.56
C GLU A 430 19.74 -23.94 -16.78
N GLY A 431 19.48 -24.26 -18.04
CA GLY A 431 18.75 -25.45 -18.45
C GLY A 431 17.23 -25.31 -18.62
N VAL A 432 16.58 -24.24 -18.12
CA VAL A 432 15.12 -24.06 -18.28
C VAL A 432 14.73 -23.84 -19.75
N ASP A 433 15.46 -23.00 -20.48
CA ASP A 433 15.22 -22.80 -21.92
C ASP A 433 15.36 -24.10 -22.70
N LYS A 434 16.40 -24.89 -22.40
CA LYS A 434 16.62 -26.19 -23.03
C LYS A 434 15.46 -27.13 -22.74
N TYR A 435 15.07 -27.24 -21.47
CA TYR A 435 13.95 -28.09 -21.04
C TYR A 435 12.63 -27.71 -21.71
N LEU A 436 12.31 -26.41 -21.79
CA LEU A 436 11.10 -25.95 -22.47
C LEU A 436 11.18 -26.12 -24.00
N SER A 437 12.35 -25.95 -24.62
CA SER A 437 12.52 -26.06 -26.08
C SER A 437 12.22 -27.46 -26.63
N GLU A 438 12.33 -28.51 -25.81
CA GLU A 438 11.99 -29.88 -26.19
C GLU A 438 10.49 -30.00 -26.52
N THR A 439 9.64 -29.32 -25.76
CA THR A 439 8.17 -29.44 -25.82
C THR A 439 7.45 -28.18 -26.29
N CYS A 440 8.13 -27.04 -26.38
CA CYS A 440 7.60 -25.76 -26.82
C CYS A 440 8.38 -25.18 -28.00
N ASN A 441 7.71 -24.30 -28.74
CA ASN A 441 8.34 -23.37 -29.67
C ASN A 441 8.55 -22.04 -28.94
N GLN A 442 9.73 -21.44 -29.07
CA GLN A 442 9.95 -20.07 -28.61
C GLN A 442 9.26 -19.11 -29.58
N VAL A 443 8.43 -18.21 -29.06
CA VAL A 443 7.61 -17.27 -29.84
C VAL A 443 8.25 -15.90 -29.89
N CYS A 444 8.62 -15.36 -28.73
CA CYS A 444 9.09 -13.99 -28.59
C CYS A 444 10.04 -13.87 -27.39
N VAL A 445 10.99 -12.93 -27.48
CA VAL A 445 11.88 -12.52 -26.38
C VAL A 445 11.89 -10.99 -26.34
N SER A 446 11.80 -10.42 -25.14
CA SER A 446 11.94 -8.99 -24.91
C SER A 446 12.48 -8.74 -23.51
N GLY A 447 13.63 -8.07 -23.41
CA GLY A 447 14.33 -7.87 -22.14
C GLY A 447 14.62 -9.22 -21.46
N LYS A 448 14.23 -9.34 -20.19
CA LYS A 448 14.34 -10.59 -19.41
C LYS A 448 13.18 -11.58 -19.61
N TRP A 449 12.23 -11.28 -20.49
CA TRP A 449 11.04 -12.10 -20.71
C TRP A 449 11.14 -12.94 -21.98
N THR A 450 10.75 -14.22 -21.87
CA THR A 450 10.66 -15.15 -22.98
C THR A 450 9.29 -15.83 -22.99
N LEU A 451 8.66 -15.89 -24.17
CA LEU A 451 7.41 -16.59 -24.40
C LEU A 451 7.65 -17.90 -25.13
N PHE A 452 7.10 -18.97 -24.58
CA PHE A 452 7.06 -20.29 -25.19
C PHE A 452 5.61 -20.70 -25.46
N GLU A 453 5.36 -21.30 -26.62
CA GLU A 453 4.09 -21.93 -26.99
C GLU A 453 4.26 -23.45 -27.02
N ARG A 454 3.37 -24.18 -26.35
CA ARG A 454 3.37 -25.64 -26.35
C ARG A 454 3.19 -26.20 -27.77
N LYS A 455 4.05 -27.13 -28.19
CA LYS A 455 3.88 -27.87 -29.45
C LYS A 455 2.60 -28.70 -29.38
N LEU A 456 1.75 -28.60 -30.40
CA LEU A 456 0.65 -29.56 -30.59
C LEU A 456 1.28 -30.91 -30.94
N ARG A 457 1.11 -31.90 -30.07
CA ARG A 457 1.48 -33.29 -30.35
C ARG A 457 0.30 -34.04 -30.94
#